data_AF-A0A6H5GT52-F1
#
_entry.id   AF-A0A6H5GT52-F1
#
_cell.length_a   1.000
_cell.length_b   1.000
_cell.length_c   1.000
_cell.angle_alpha   90.00
_cell.angle_beta   90.00
_cell.angle_gamma   90.00
#
_symmetry.space_group_name_H-M   'P 1'
#
loop_
_entity.id
_entity.type
_entity.pdbx_description
1 polymer ?
#
loop_
_entity_poly.entity_id
_entity_poly.type
_entity_poly.pdbx_seq_one_letter_code
_entity_poly.pdbx_strand_id
1 'polypeptide(L)'
;MTDLLIDSNIRTCVFLPIVVITFLVGILRHYVSVLTDSQVLIRSRMLRENGGTLPKSSFQMRRHYFNNEDSGYFKTQKRTSPNTNPMSDPSVMTDMLKGNITNVLPMIVIGGWINWMFSGFVTTKVPFPLTLRFKPMLQRGIELTSLDPSWVSSASWYFLNVFGLRSIYTLVLGENNAADQSRHFQDQMSGAAMALPPDPKQAFKAEWETLEICEHKWALQNVESELLAMKD
;
A
#
# COMPACT_ATOMS: atom_id res chain seq x y z
N MET A 1 4.14 36.42 21.77
CA MET A 1 3.96 35.07 22.34
C MET A 1 2.73 35.10 23.22
N THR A 2 1.55 34.90 22.62
CA THR A 2 0.33 34.65 23.37
C THR A 2 0.12 33.14 23.33
N ASP A 3 0.41 32.46 24.44
CA ASP A 3 0.03 31.06 24.57
C ASP A 3 -1.49 31.02 24.72
N LEU A 4 -2.18 30.50 23.70
CA LEU A 4 -3.60 30.23 23.81
C LEU A 4 -3.78 29.05 24.76
N LEU A 5 -4.64 29.25 25.76
CA LEU A 5 -5.17 28.16 26.57
C LEU A 5 -6.19 27.39 25.74
N ILE A 6 -5.84 26.17 25.34
CA ILE A 6 -6.75 25.24 24.68
C ILE A 6 -7.52 24.45 25.75
N ASP A 7 -8.81 24.21 25.52
CA ASP A 7 -9.62 23.33 26.36
C ASP A 7 -9.03 21.91 26.40
N SER A 8 -8.87 21.37 27.61
CA SER A 8 -8.38 20.00 27.84
C SER A 8 -9.25 18.94 27.15
N ASN A 9 -10.54 19.22 26.97
CA ASN A 9 -11.45 18.30 26.28
C ASN A 9 -11.07 18.07 24.82
N ILE A 10 -10.52 19.08 24.13
CA ILE A 10 -10.07 18.96 22.73
C ILE A 10 -8.96 17.91 22.60
N ARG A 11 -8.09 17.80 23.62
CA ARG A 11 -7.02 16.80 23.65
C ARG A 11 -7.57 15.38 23.73
N THR A 12 -8.58 15.14 24.55
CA THR A 12 -9.11 13.78 24.75
C THR A 12 -10.13 13.39 23.68
N CYS A 13 -10.94 14.34 23.21
CA CYS A 13 -12.04 14.08 22.28
C CYS A 13 -11.65 14.21 20.81
N VAL A 14 -10.57 14.92 20.47
CA VAL A 14 -10.18 15.17 19.07
C VAL A 14 -8.75 14.70 18.79
N PHE A 15 -7.78 15.13 19.59
CA PHE A 15 -6.38 14.82 19.34
C PHE A 15 -6.10 13.31 19.38
N LEU A 16 -6.47 12.64 20.46
CA LEU A 16 -6.21 11.20 20.65
C LEU A 16 -7.03 10.32 19.67
N PRO A 17 -8.33 10.57 19.44
CA PRO A 17 -9.10 9.80 18.46
C PRO A 17 -8.56 9.89 17.03
N ILE A 18 -8.06 11.05 16.59
CA ILE A 18 -7.45 11.17 15.25
C ILE A 18 -6.22 10.27 15.13
N VAL A 19 -5.37 10.18 16.16
CA VAL A 19 -4.20 9.29 16.16
C VAL A 19 -4.64 7.83 16.09
N VAL A 20 -5.64 7.43 16.88
CA VAL A 20 -6.15 6.05 16.88
C VAL A 20 -6.79 5.67 15.54
N ILE A 21 -7.62 6.55 14.97
CA ILE A 21 -8.28 6.32 13.67
C ILE A 21 -7.24 6.19 12.56
N THR A 22 -6.28 7.11 12.50
CA THR A 22 -5.21 7.08 11.48
C THR A 22 -4.43 5.77 11.57
N PHE A 23 -4.05 5.36 12.78
CA PHE A 23 -3.33 4.12 13.05
C PHE A 23 -4.12 2.87 12.62
N LEU A 24 -5.37 2.74 13.07
CA LEU A 24 -6.20 1.57 12.76
C LEU A 24 -6.53 1.47 11.27
N VAL A 25 -6.80 2.58 10.60
CA VAL A 25 -7.04 2.59 9.16
C VAL A 25 -5.78 2.18 8.40
N GLY A 26 -4.60 2.63 8.83
CA GLY A 26 -3.33 2.20 8.25
C GLY A 26 -3.14 0.68 8.30
N ILE A 27 -3.43 0.07 9.45
CA ILE A 27 -3.38 -1.39 9.64
C ILE A 27 -4.43 -2.10 8.78
N LEU A 28 -5.69 -1.66 8.81
CA LEU A 28 -6.76 -2.28 8.05
C LEU A 28 -6.44 -2.27 6.56
N ARG A 29 -5.95 -1.15 6.05
CA ARG A 29 -5.51 -1.04 4.66
C ARG A 29 -4.39 -2.01 4.33
N HIS A 30 -3.38 -2.14 5.20
CA HIS A 30 -2.29 -3.10 4.99
C HIS A 30 -2.85 -4.52 4.78
N TYR A 31 -3.76 -4.95 5.66
CA TYR A 31 -4.39 -6.26 5.52
C TYR A 31 -5.27 -6.40 4.27
N VAL A 32 -6.04 -5.37 3.90
CA VAL A 32 -6.83 -5.37 2.66
C VAL A 32 -5.92 -5.48 1.43
N SER A 33 -4.81 -4.74 1.41
CA SER A 33 -3.85 -4.77 0.29
C SER A 33 -3.15 -6.12 0.16
N VAL A 34 -2.80 -6.76 1.28
CA VAL A 34 -2.27 -8.13 1.30
C VAL A 34 -3.30 -9.13 0.79
N LEU A 35 -4.59 -8.91 1.07
CA LEU A 35 -5.67 -9.77 0.58
C LEU A 35 -5.84 -9.67 -0.94
N THR A 36 -5.70 -8.47 -1.52
CA THR A 36 -6.06 -8.21 -2.92
C THR A 36 -4.99 -8.57 -3.93
N ASP A 37 -3.70 -8.30 -3.65
CA ASP A 37 -2.65 -8.39 -4.69
C ASP A 37 -1.67 -9.57 -4.51
N SER A 38 -1.52 -10.11 -3.31
CA SER A 38 -0.44 -11.07 -3.02
C SER A 38 -0.83 -12.53 -3.17
N GLN A 39 -2.12 -12.86 -3.06
CA GLN A 39 -2.50 -14.28 -2.91
C GLN A 39 -2.19 -15.13 -4.13
N VAL A 40 -2.35 -14.60 -5.35
CA VAL A 40 -2.23 -15.44 -6.56
C VAL A 40 -0.78 -15.61 -7.02
N LEU A 41 0.03 -14.54 -7.00
CA LEU A 41 1.47 -14.63 -7.30
C LEU A 41 2.22 -15.46 -6.25
N ILE A 42 1.92 -15.27 -4.97
CA ILE A 42 2.54 -16.08 -3.91
C ILE A 42 2.07 -17.53 -4.05
N ARG A 43 0.81 -17.77 -4.41
CA ARG A 43 0.30 -19.14 -4.65
C ARG A 43 0.96 -19.81 -5.85
N SER A 44 1.27 -19.09 -6.94
CA SER A 44 2.01 -19.67 -8.08
C SER A 44 3.45 -19.96 -7.69
N ARG A 45 4.10 -19.05 -6.95
CA ARG A 45 5.46 -19.26 -6.43
C ARG A 45 5.52 -20.46 -5.49
N MET A 46 4.59 -20.60 -4.56
CA MET A 46 4.48 -21.76 -3.67
C MET A 46 4.21 -23.06 -4.43
N LEU A 47 3.39 -23.03 -5.49
CA LEU A 47 3.17 -24.21 -6.34
C LEU A 47 4.46 -24.63 -7.05
N ARG A 48 5.30 -23.68 -7.45
CA ARG A 48 6.59 -23.94 -8.10
C ARG A 48 7.62 -24.49 -7.12
N GLU A 49 7.75 -23.87 -5.94
CA GLU A 49 8.77 -24.22 -4.95
C GLU A 49 8.42 -25.53 -4.22
N ASN A 50 7.16 -25.71 -3.84
CA ASN A 50 6.71 -26.86 -3.03
C ASN A 50 5.91 -27.91 -3.84
N GLY A 51 5.84 -27.76 -5.16
CA GLY A 51 5.05 -28.62 -6.04
C GLY A 51 5.47 -30.08 -6.07
N GLY A 52 6.68 -30.41 -5.60
CA GLY A 52 7.21 -31.78 -5.56
C GLY A 52 6.55 -32.69 -4.52
N THR A 53 5.77 -32.12 -3.58
CA THR A 53 5.02 -32.86 -2.55
C THR A 53 3.62 -33.29 -3.02
N LEU A 54 3.13 -32.74 -4.14
CA LEU A 54 1.78 -32.96 -4.65
C LEU A 54 1.77 -34.01 -5.77
N PRO A 55 0.80 -34.95 -5.83
CA PRO A 55 0.79 -35.97 -6.87
C PRO A 55 0.85 -35.36 -8.27
N LYS A 56 1.53 -36.02 -9.21
CA LYS A 56 1.75 -35.52 -10.57
C LYS A 56 0.46 -35.01 -11.24
N SER A 57 -0.65 -35.71 -11.07
CA SER A 57 -1.97 -35.31 -11.58
C SER A 57 -2.48 -34.00 -10.97
N SER A 58 -2.32 -33.82 -9.65
CA SER A 58 -2.73 -32.62 -8.92
C SER A 58 -1.86 -31.41 -9.23
N PHE A 59 -0.55 -31.63 -9.48
CA PHE A 59 0.34 -30.58 -9.94
C PHE A 59 -0.02 -30.13 -11.37
N GLN A 60 -0.23 -31.08 -12.29
CA GLN A 60 -0.62 -30.78 -13.67
C GLN A 60 -1.96 -30.05 -13.76
N MET A 61 -2.97 -30.44 -12.96
CA MET A 61 -4.26 -29.75 -12.92
C MET A 61 -4.14 -28.28 -12.47
N ARG A 62 -3.31 -28.01 -11.45
CA ARG A 62 -3.05 -26.64 -10.96
C ARG A 62 -2.20 -25.83 -11.94
N ARG A 63 -1.19 -26.45 -12.56
CA ARG A 63 -0.40 -25.83 -13.65
C ARG A 63 -1.30 -25.48 -14.83
N HIS A 64 -2.21 -26.36 -15.23
CA HIS A 64 -3.17 -26.11 -16.29
C HIS A 64 -4.12 -24.94 -15.93
N TYR A 65 -4.63 -24.88 -14.70
CA TYR A 65 -5.45 -23.75 -14.24
C TYR A 65 -4.75 -22.38 -14.39
N PHE A 66 -3.44 -22.32 -14.14
CA PHE A 66 -2.66 -21.09 -14.26
C PHE A 66 -2.22 -20.79 -15.71
N ASN A 67 -1.79 -21.79 -16.47
CA ASN A 67 -1.12 -21.63 -17.76
C ASN A 67 -1.98 -21.91 -19.00
N ASN A 68 -3.24 -22.36 -18.86
CA ASN A 68 -4.10 -22.65 -20.01
C ASN A 68 -4.18 -21.45 -20.98
N GLU A 69 -4.09 -21.73 -22.28
CA GLU A 69 -3.99 -20.68 -23.29
C GLU A 69 -5.27 -19.85 -23.41
N ASP A 70 -6.43 -20.49 -23.24
CA ASP A 70 -7.75 -19.87 -23.38
C ASP A 70 -8.38 -19.44 -22.05
N SER A 71 -8.11 -20.17 -20.96
CA SER A 71 -8.78 -19.97 -19.65
C SER A 71 -7.82 -19.73 -18.47
N GLY A 72 -6.52 -19.58 -18.73
CA GLY A 72 -5.51 -19.47 -17.68
C GLY A 72 -5.59 -18.12 -16.98
N TYR A 73 -5.57 -18.14 -15.63
CA TYR A 73 -5.68 -16.93 -14.81
C TYR A 73 -4.69 -15.81 -15.23
N PHE A 74 -3.49 -16.20 -15.68
CA PHE A 74 -2.45 -15.26 -16.12
C PHE A 74 -2.67 -14.63 -17.50
N LYS A 75 -3.46 -15.26 -18.38
CA LYS A 75 -3.81 -14.73 -19.71
C LYS A 75 -5.17 -14.01 -19.71
N THR A 76 -6.16 -14.52 -18.97
CA THR A 76 -7.54 -13.98 -18.99
C THR A 76 -7.66 -12.65 -18.25
N GLN A 77 -6.84 -12.40 -17.23
CA GLN A 77 -6.75 -11.07 -16.62
C GLN A 77 -5.92 -10.13 -17.51
N LYS A 78 -6.56 -9.57 -18.54
CA LYS A 78 -6.05 -8.39 -19.25
C LYS A 78 -6.04 -7.20 -18.29
N ARG A 79 -4.98 -7.05 -17.51
CA ARG A 79 -4.63 -5.80 -16.85
C ARG A 79 -3.74 -5.02 -17.81
N THR A 80 -4.17 -3.82 -18.15
CA THR A 80 -3.44 -2.92 -19.06
C THR A 80 -2.04 -2.69 -18.49
N SER A 81 -1.02 -3.24 -19.14
CA SER A 81 0.37 -2.86 -18.87
C SER A 81 0.61 -1.47 -19.40
N PRO A 82 1.20 -0.56 -18.63
CA PRO A 82 1.82 0.64 -19.13
C PRO A 82 3.15 0.28 -19.82
N ASN A 83 3.12 -0.59 -20.83
CA ASN A 83 4.24 -0.81 -21.73
C ASN A 83 4.02 0.01 -23.02
N THR A 84 3.95 1.32 -22.85
CA THR A 84 4.18 2.28 -23.93
C THR A 84 4.87 3.47 -23.28
N ASN A 85 6.00 3.87 -23.84
CA ASN A 85 6.84 4.98 -23.36
C ASN A 85 5.98 6.19 -22.90
N PRO A 86 6.27 6.79 -21.72
CA PRO A 86 5.48 7.88 -21.14
C PRO A 86 5.40 9.17 -22.00
N MET A 87 6.11 9.23 -23.12
CA MET A 87 6.18 10.40 -24.00
C MET A 87 5.13 10.38 -25.13
N SER A 88 4.47 9.25 -25.40
CA SER A 88 3.66 9.09 -26.61
C SER A 88 2.14 9.02 -26.40
N ASP A 89 1.64 8.87 -25.16
CA ASP A 89 0.19 8.78 -24.96
C ASP A 89 -0.33 9.39 -23.63
N PRO A 90 -1.15 10.45 -23.69
CA PRO A 90 -1.83 11.07 -22.52
C PRO A 90 -2.72 10.11 -21.71
N SER A 91 -3.11 8.97 -22.30
CA SER A 91 -3.93 7.93 -21.67
C SER A 91 -3.15 7.07 -20.66
N VAL A 92 -1.85 6.84 -20.90
CA VAL A 92 -0.98 6.01 -20.03
C VAL A 92 -0.64 6.74 -18.72
N MET A 93 -0.50 8.07 -18.78
CA MET A 93 -0.41 8.91 -17.59
C MET A 93 -1.67 8.77 -16.72
N THR A 94 -2.85 8.65 -17.34
CA THR A 94 -4.13 8.51 -16.63
C THR A 94 -4.24 7.18 -15.91
N ASP A 95 -3.78 6.07 -16.49
CA ASP A 95 -3.82 4.75 -15.84
C ASP A 95 -2.80 4.62 -14.69
N MET A 96 -1.63 5.24 -14.82
CA MET A 96 -0.66 5.36 -13.72
C MET A 96 -1.18 6.26 -12.59
N LEU A 97 -1.81 7.39 -12.96
CA LEU A 97 -2.51 8.26 -12.02
C LEU A 97 -3.65 7.50 -11.33
N LYS A 98 -4.37 6.62 -12.03
CA LYS A 98 -5.49 5.87 -11.46
C LYS A 98 -5.03 4.87 -10.41
N GLY A 99 -3.93 4.15 -10.63
CA GLY A 99 -3.31 3.29 -9.62
C GLY A 99 -2.82 4.09 -8.39
N ASN A 100 -2.27 5.28 -8.63
CA ASN A 100 -1.90 6.19 -7.54
C ASN A 100 -3.13 6.79 -6.82
N ILE A 101 -4.22 7.08 -7.54
CA ILE A 101 -5.48 7.58 -6.99
C ILE A 101 -6.10 6.52 -6.08
N THR A 102 -6.09 5.23 -6.43
CA THR A 102 -6.59 4.19 -5.51
C THR A 102 -5.82 4.19 -4.19
N ASN A 103 -4.53 4.56 -4.21
CA ASN A 103 -3.71 4.67 -3.03
C ASN A 103 -3.89 5.99 -2.26
N VAL A 104 -4.16 7.10 -2.93
CA VAL A 104 -4.27 8.45 -2.33
C VAL A 104 -5.71 8.80 -1.94
N LEU A 105 -6.70 8.22 -2.60
CA LEU A 105 -8.12 8.49 -2.39
C LEU A 105 -8.58 8.24 -0.94
N PRO A 106 -8.22 7.12 -0.28
CA PRO A 106 -8.60 6.90 1.11
C PRO A 106 -8.09 8.01 2.05
N MET A 107 -6.87 8.50 1.81
CA MET A 107 -6.25 9.54 2.61
C MET A 107 -6.99 10.87 2.48
N ILE A 108 -7.37 11.24 1.26
CA ILE A 108 -8.12 12.47 0.98
C ILE A 108 -9.53 12.39 1.54
N VAL A 109 -10.23 11.26 1.37
CA VAL A 109 -11.59 11.07 1.87
C VAL A 109 -11.63 11.20 3.40
N ILE A 110 -10.71 10.56 4.10
CA ILE A 110 -10.64 10.63 5.56
C ILE A 110 -10.23 12.04 6.01
N GLY A 111 -9.27 12.68 5.34
CA GLY A 111 -8.89 14.06 5.65
C GLY A 111 -10.04 15.05 5.43
N GLY A 112 -10.87 14.83 4.40
CA GLY A 112 -12.09 15.59 4.14
C GLY A 112 -13.15 15.36 5.22
N TRP A 113 -13.35 14.11 5.62
CA TRP A 113 -14.28 13.75 6.70
C TRP A 113 -13.88 14.33 8.06
N ILE A 114 -12.59 14.28 8.42
CA ILE A 114 -12.05 14.89 9.64
C ILE A 114 -12.23 16.41 9.59
N ASN A 115 -11.97 17.04 8.44
CA ASN A 115 -12.19 18.47 8.30
C ASN A 115 -13.67 18.84 8.47
N TRP A 116 -14.59 18.03 7.96
CA TRP A 116 -16.03 18.27 8.12
C TRP A 116 -16.51 18.06 9.56
N MET A 117 -16.09 16.97 10.23
CA MET A 117 -16.47 16.65 11.61
C MET A 117 -15.83 17.57 12.65
N PHE A 118 -14.58 17.99 12.43
CA PHE A 118 -13.76 18.71 13.40
C PHE A 118 -13.30 20.07 12.86
N SER A 119 -14.21 20.82 12.22
CA SER A 119 -13.95 22.19 11.76
C SER A 119 -14.16 23.23 12.87
N GLY A 120 -13.60 24.43 12.72
CA GLY A 120 -13.95 25.59 13.54
C GLY A 120 -13.09 25.81 14.79
N PHE A 121 -12.10 24.98 15.08
CA PHE A 121 -11.23 25.13 16.24
C PHE A 121 -9.77 24.74 15.97
N VAL A 122 -8.87 25.23 16.84
CA VAL A 122 -7.43 24.93 16.82
C VAL A 122 -7.17 23.64 17.59
N THR A 123 -6.39 22.71 17.02
CA THR A 123 -6.13 21.41 17.66
C THR A 123 -4.85 21.41 18.48
N THR A 124 -3.73 21.87 17.92
CA THR A 124 -2.44 21.87 18.62
C THR A 124 -1.49 22.94 18.07
N LYS A 125 -0.42 23.21 18.81
CA LYS A 125 0.69 24.08 18.42
C LYS A 125 1.88 23.21 18.07
N VAL A 126 2.42 23.42 16.89
CA VAL A 126 3.63 22.73 16.43
C VAL A 126 4.87 23.45 16.98
N PRO A 127 5.92 22.73 17.43
CA PRO A 127 7.07 23.34 18.12
C PRO A 127 8.10 23.99 17.19
N PHE A 128 7.83 24.05 15.89
CA PHE A 128 8.72 24.67 14.90
C PHE A 128 8.00 25.79 14.15
N PRO A 129 8.70 26.88 13.77
CA PRO A 129 8.09 28.00 13.06
C PRO A 129 7.69 27.59 11.64
N LEU A 130 6.45 27.86 11.25
CA LEU A 130 5.95 27.62 9.89
C LEU A 130 5.82 28.93 9.09
N THR A 131 6.04 28.85 7.78
CA THR A 131 5.92 30.01 6.90
C THR A 131 4.44 30.40 6.69
N LEU A 132 4.19 31.70 6.53
CA LEU A 132 2.84 32.25 6.36
C LEU A 132 2.10 31.69 5.13
N ARG A 133 2.84 31.19 4.12
CA ARG A 133 2.26 30.61 2.89
C ARG A 133 1.52 29.29 3.14
N PHE A 134 1.87 28.55 4.19
CA PHE A 134 1.16 27.33 4.57
C PHE A 134 -0.09 27.59 5.40
N LYS A 135 -0.28 28.82 5.89
CA LYS A 135 -1.41 29.21 6.73
C LYS A 135 -2.80 28.82 6.18
N PRO A 136 -3.18 29.14 4.93
CA PRO A 136 -4.50 28.75 4.39
C PRO A 136 -4.70 27.24 4.30
N MET A 137 -3.63 26.46 4.17
CA MET A 137 -3.68 25.00 4.15
C MET A 137 -3.79 24.42 5.57
N LEU A 138 -3.08 25.01 6.52
CA LEU A 138 -2.95 24.51 7.89
C LEU A 138 -4.12 24.89 8.80
N GLN A 139 -4.75 26.03 8.51
CA GLN A 139 -5.82 26.62 9.31
C GLN A 139 -7.16 26.56 8.57
N ARG A 140 -7.34 25.54 7.74
CA ARG A 140 -8.59 25.36 6.99
C ARG A 140 -9.75 25.16 7.98
N GLY A 141 -10.71 26.09 7.98
CA GLY A 141 -11.83 26.14 8.92
C GLY A 141 -11.63 27.07 10.11
N ILE A 142 -10.58 27.90 10.13
CA ILE A 142 -10.34 28.94 11.15
C ILE A 142 -10.25 30.30 10.44
N GLU A 143 -11.10 31.25 10.83
CA GLU A 143 -11.21 32.56 10.16
C GLU A 143 -10.25 33.64 10.74
N LEU A 144 -9.28 33.25 11.58
CA LEU A 144 -8.38 34.17 12.27
C LEU A 144 -7.12 34.49 11.44
N THR A 145 -7.17 35.61 10.71
CA THR A 145 -6.06 36.10 9.86
C THR A 145 -4.83 36.57 10.63
N SER A 146 -4.94 36.86 11.92
CA SER A 146 -3.83 37.28 12.80
C SER A 146 -3.14 36.13 13.56
N LEU A 147 -3.70 34.91 13.52
CA LEU A 147 -3.16 33.76 14.26
C LEU A 147 -1.80 33.30 13.70
N ASP A 148 -0.88 32.91 14.58
CA ASP A 148 0.43 32.39 14.18
C ASP A 148 0.28 31.05 13.39
N PRO A 149 1.02 30.82 12.28
CA PRO A 149 0.91 29.60 11.47
C PRO A 149 1.29 28.31 12.22
N SER A 150 1.95 28.42 13.37
CA SER A 150 2.29 27.28 14.24
C SER A 150 1.06 26.59 14.84
N TRP A 151 -0.08 27.28 14.90
CA TRP A 151 -1.36 26.71 15.32
C TRP A 151 -2.03 25.99 14.15
N VAL A 152 -2.32 24.71 14.34
CA VAL A 152 -2.82 23.82 13.28
C VAL A 152 -4.26 23.36 13.54
N SER A 153 -5.01 23.19 12.45
CA SER A 153 -6.34 22.59 12.45
C SER A 153 -6.28 21.06 12.63
N SER A 154 -7.46 20.47 12.86
CA SER A 154 -7.66 19.02 12.97
C SER A 154 -7.23 18.26 11.71
N ALA A 155 -7.50 18.83 10.53
CA ALA A 155 -7.11 18.25 9.25
C ALA A 155 -5.58 18.21 9.08
N SER A 156 -4.89 19.26 9.50
CA SER A 156 -3.43 19.32 9.46
C SER A 156 -2.79 18.37 10.47
N TRP A 157 -3.40 18.22 11.64
CA TRP A 157 -3.00 17.19 12.62
C TRP A 157 -3.15 15.78 12.04
N TYR A 158 -4.24 15.49 11.33
CA TYR A 158 -4.41 14.24 10.60
C TYR A 158 -3.28 14.01 9.57
N PHE A 159 -3.00 15.00 8.71
CA PHE A 159 -1.92 14.87 7.73
C PHE A 159 -0.56 14.63 8.39
N LEU A 160 -0.26 15.32 9.49
CA LEU A 160 0.95 15.11 10.28
C LEU A 160 1.04 13.67 10.78
N ASN A 161 -0.06 13.11 11.30
CA ASN A 161 -0.10 11.70 11.72
C ASN A 161 0.09 10.73 10.56
N VAL A 162 -0.55 10.97 9.40
CA VAL A 162 -0.36 10.09 8.24
C VAL A 162 1.10 10.04 7.79
N PHE A 163 1.81 11.17 7.80
CA PHE A 163 3.23 11.20 7.43
C PHE A 163 4.16 10.69 8.56
N GLY A 164 3.83 10.95 9.82
CA GLY A 164 4.65 10.58 10.98
C GLY A 164 4.53 9.11 11.39
N LEU A 165 3.34 8.51 11.26
CA LEU A 165 3.08 7.12 11.67
C LEU A 165 3.74 6.08 10.76
N ARG A 166 4.33 6.49 9.63
CA ARG A 166 5.05 5.63 8.69
C ARG A 166 6.08 4.73 9.37
N SER A 167 6.99 5.31 10.14
CA SER A 167 8.07 4.56 10.81
C SER A 167 7.53 3.59 11.87
N ILE A 168 6.39 3.95 12.48
CA ILE A 168 5.71 3.09 13.44
C ILE A 168 5.06 1.91 12.71
N TYR A 169 4.42 2.13 11.55
CA TYR A 169 3.88 1.04 10.75
C TYR A 169 4.95 0.06 10.27
N THR A 170 6.12 0.54 9.84
CA THR A 170 7.23 -0.35 9.46
C THR A 170 7.74 -1.18 10.64
N LEU A 171 7.71 -0.62 11.86
CA LEU A 171 8.14 -1.32 13.06
C LEU A 171 7.12 -2.38 13.51
N VAL A 172 5.82 -2.09 13.35
CA VAL A 172 4.73 -3.00 13.74
C VAL A 172 4.46 -4.08 12.67
N LEU A 173 4.53 -3.74 11.39
CA LEU A 173 4.13 -4.60 10.26
C LEU A 173 5.31 -5.21 9.49
N GLY A 174 6.56 -4.77 9.75
CA GLY A 174 7.76 -5.28 9.08
C GLY A 174 8.04 -4.67 7.69
N GLU A 175 9.04 -5.21 6.98
CA GLU A 175 9.55 -4.66 5.70
C GLU A 175 8.56 -4.71 4.51
N ASN A 176 7.54 -5.59 4.55
CA ASN A 176 6.54 -5.70 3.48
C ASN A 176 5.34 -4.77 3.69
N ASN A 177 5.58 -3.55 4.16
CA ASN A 177 4.50 -2.65 4.54
C ASN A 177 3.88 -1.92 3.34
N ALA A 178 2.81 -2.49 2.78
CA ALA A 178 1.99 -1.84 1.75
C ALA A 178 1.27 -0.55 2.24
N ALA A 179 1.33 -0.21 3.53
CA ALA A 179 0.80 1.05 4.04
C ALA A 179 1.76 2.24 3.86
N ASP A 180 3.03 2.01 3.50
CA ASP A 180 4.03 3.06 3.30
C ASP A 180 3.83 3.83 1.97
N GLN A 181 2.91 4.80 2.01
CA GLN A 181 2.58 5.66 0.87
C GLN A 181 3.58 6.81 0.65
N SER A 182 4.38 7.17 1.65
CA SER A 182 5.26 8.34 1.55
C SER A 182 6.40 8.11 0.57
N ARG A 183 6.84 6.86 0.37
CA ARG A 183 7.77 6.51 -0.72
C ARG A 183 7.15 6.84 -2.07
N HIS A 184 5.96 6.32 -2.34
CA HIS A 184 5.26 6.58 -3.60
C HIS A 184 4.98 8.07 -3.84
N PHE A 185 4.59 8.81 -2.80
CA PHE A 185 4.33 10.25 -2.92
C PHE A 185 5.63 11.06 -3.09
N GLN A 186 6.70 10.70 -2.36
CA GLN A 186 8.02 11.32 -2.51
C GLN A 186 8.64 11.01 -3.88
N ASP A 187 8.44 9.81 -4.40
CA ASP A 187 8.88 9.40 -5.74
C ASP A 187 8.11 10.17 -6.83
N GLN A 188 6.83 10.47 -6.60
CA GLN A 188 6.03 11.29 -7.51
C GLN A 188 6.41 12.78 -7.47
N MET A 189 6.71 13.32 -6.28
CA MET A 189 7.01 14.75 -6.09
C MET A 189 8.46 15.11 -6.43
N SER A 190 9.40 14.17 -6.32
CA SER A 190 10.82 14.38 -6.62
C SER A 190 11.17 14.24 -8.11
N GLY A 191 10.19 13.93 -8.98
CA GLY A 191 10.46 13.65 -10.39
C GLY A 191 11.24 12.35 -10.62
N ALA A 192 11.53 11.58 -9.56
CA ALA A 192 12.20 10.28 -9.62
C ALA A 192 11.29 9.14 -10.14
N ALA A 193 10.03 9.44 -10.44
CA ALA A 193 9.06 8.54 -11.08
C ALA A 193 9.45 8.01 -12.48
N MET A 194 10.65 8.32 -12.98
CA MET A 194 11.24 7.70 -14.18
C MET A 194 11.88 6.33 -13.90
N ALA A 195 12.06 5.93 -12.63
CA ALA A 195 12.36 4.55 -12.29
C ALA A 195 11.04 3.76 -12.20
N LEU A 196 10.66 3.12 -13.32
CA LEU A 196 9.47 2.29 -13.40
C LEU A 196 9.41 1.29 -12.23
N PRO A 197 8.33 1.29 -11.42
CA PRO A 197 7.97 0.13 -10.61
C PRO A 197 7.86 -1.09 -11.54
N PRO A 198 8.29 -2.30 -11.12
CA PRO A 198 8.16 -3.49 -11.95
C PRO A 198 6.69 -3.67 -12.33
N ASP A 199 6.42 -3.61 -13.63
CA ASP A 199 5.08 -3.68 -14.18
C ASP A 199 4.45 -5.02 -13.75
N PRO A 200 3.29 -5.03 -13.06
CA PRO A 200 2.64 -6.26 -12.64
C PRO A 200 2.43 -7.22 -13.81
N LYS A 201 2.18 -6.73 -15.03
CA LYS A 201 2.04 -7.61 -16.21
C LYS A 201 3.36 -8.30 -16.58
N GLN A 202 4.49 -7.63 -16.41
CA GLN A 202 5.80 -8.24 -16.62
C GLN A 202 6.09 -9.30 -15.56
N ALA A 203 5.71 -9.04 -14.30
CA ALA A 203 5.82 -10.04 -13.24
C ALA A 203 4.92 -11.27 -13.48
N PHE A 204 3.67 -11.08 -13.92
CA PHE A 204 2.76 -12.17 -14.28
C PHE A 204 3.22 -12.96 -15.52
N LYS A 205 3.76 -12.27 -16.53
CA LYS A 205 4.33 -12.93 -17.71
C LYS A 205 5.57 -13.74 -17.35
N ALA A 206 6.47 -13.18 -16.55
CA ALA A 206 7.65 -13.88 -16.06
C ALA A 206 7.28 -15.11 -15.22
N GLU A 207 6.26 -15.01 -14.35
CA GLU A 207 5.73 -16.17 -13.62
C GLU A 207 5.09 -17.20 -14.55
N TRP A 208 4.34 -16.80 -15.58
CA TRP A 208 3.78 -17.71 -16.58
C TRP A 208 4.86 -18.50 -17.33
N GLU A 209 5.88 -17.80 -17.86
CA GLU A 209 7.04 -18.38 -18.55
C GLU A 209 7.80 -19.34 -17.60
N THR A 210 7.99 -18.94 -16.35
CA THR A 210 8.68 -19.75 -15.34
C THR A 210 7.87 -20.99 -14.95
N LEU A 211 6.55 -20.89 -14.84
CA LEU A 211 5.67 -22.02 -14.52
C LEU A 211 5.54 -23.00 -15.70
N GLU A 212 5.71 -22.52 -16.93
CA GLU A 212 5.70 -23.36 -18.14
C GLU A 212 6.94 -24.26 -18.22
N ILE A 213 8.10 -23.71 -17.84
CA ILE A 213 9.37 -24.45 -17.77
C ILE A 213 9.41 -25.39 -16.56
N CYS A 214 8.57 -25.17 -15.54
CA CYS A 214 8.60 -25.96 -14.31
C CYS A 214 8.11 -27.39 -14.55
N GLU A 215 9.02 -28.36 -14.38
CA GLU A 215 8.74 -29.78 -14.39
C GLU A 215 8.44 -30.34 -13.00
N HIS A 216 7.51 -31.29 -12.93
CA HIS A 216 7.16 -31.95 -11.69
C HIS A 216 8.23 -32.98 -11.30
N LYS A 217 9.00 -32.67 -10.25
CA LYS A 217 9.90 -33.63 -9.59
C LYS A 217 9.21 -34.17 -8.34
N TRP A 218 8.78 -35.43 -8.38
CA TRP A 218 8.11 -36.08 -7.27
C TRP A 218 9.13 -36.45 -6.18
N ALA A 219 9.10 -35.76 -5.06
CA ALA A 219 10.07 -35.96 -3.98
C ALA A 219 9.85 -37.31 -3.25
N LEU A 220 8.63 -37.84 -3.26
CA LEU A 220 8.23 -39.04 -2.51
C LEU A 220 8.45 -40.35 -3.30
N GLN A 221 9.24 -40.33 -4.38
CA GLN A 221 9.40 -41.50 -5.26
C GLN A 221 10.24 -42.61 -4.61
N ASN A 222 11.24 -42.23 -3.81
CA ASN A 222 12.17 -43.13 -3.13
C ASN A 222 11.98 -43.14 -1.61
N VAL A 223 10.85 -42.62 -1.12
CA VAL A 223 10.63 -42.49 0.33
C VAL A 223 10.54 -43.87 1.00
N GLU A 224 10.00 -44.87 0.31
CA GLU A 224 9.87 -46.23 0.84
C GLU A 224 11.24 -46.88 1.04
N SER A 225 12.18 -46.69 0.10
CA SER A 225 13.54 -47.22 0.20
C SER A 225 14.38 -46.47 1.24
N GLU A 226 14.25 -45.16 1.34
CA GLU A 226 14.92 -44.35 2.38
C GLU A 226 14.40 -44.70 3.79
N LEU A 227 13.09 -44.90 3.95
CA LEU A 227 12.48 -45.27 5.23
C LEU A 227 12.92 -46.67 5.68
N LEU A 228 13.05 -47.61 4.75
CA LEU A 228 13.55 -48.95 5.04
C LEU A 228 15.05 -48.93 5.37
N ALA A 229 15.85 -48.10 4.71
CA ALA A 229 17.28 -47.95 4.97
C ALA A 229 17.60 -47.27 6.32
N MET A 230 16.68 -46.49 6.89
CA MET A 230 16.82 -45.88 8.22
C MET A 230 16.64 -46.87 9.39
N LYS A 231 16.22 -48.11 9.11
CA LYS A 231 15.89 -49.11 10.15
C LYS A 231 17.08 -50.01 10.53
N ASP A 232 18.22 -49.85 9.86
CA ASP A 232 19.52 -50.45 10.21
C ASP A 232 20.44 -49.40 10.84
#